data_AF-A2FGC4-F1
#
_entry.id   AF-A2FGC4-F1
#
_cell.length_a   1.000
_cell.length_b   1.000
_cell.length_c   1.000
_cell.angle_alpha   90.00
_cell.angle_beta   90.00
_cell.angle_gamma   90.00
#
_symmetry.space_group_name_H-M   'P 1'
#
loop_
_entity.id
_entity.type
_entity.pdbx_description
1 polymer ?
#
loop_
_entity_poly.entity_id
_entity_poly.type
_entity_poly.pdbx_seq_one_letter_code
_entity_poly.pdbx_strand_id
1 'polypeptide(L)'
;MLYSNDSKSFWLQPLGVCTIKNTNAVIRPTNVELEFTKDPYTGGALKIGGPFYNGPLHSKEFIDQVLELLPKMHNLQTIPRIEGVLNCCRNEIEALFYYDIGALTSIIKASCPPRALIYTQIERQNFHVSLTHCDAGKIKTDAPSELIWDICRKWYFGEGKKLPEADSVARKILEAKPKYDVNLETDEEIEVRLKKEKKICRFYQNPTSNFGPKAAAKKKHNTPASDKN
;
A
#
# COMPACT_ATOMS: atom_id res chain seq x y z
N MET A 1 13.78 5.89 5.35
CA MET A 1 13.37 4.71 4.54
C MET A 1 14.40 4.47 3.46
N LEU A 2 14.77 3.22 3.25
CA LEU A 2 15.41 2.75 2.02
C LEU A 2 14.34 2.18 1.11
N TYR A 3 14.36 2.52 -0.17
CA TYR A 3 13.37 2.08 -1.15
C TYR A 3 14.03 1.62 -2.45
N SER A 4 13.62 0.45 -2.93
CA SER A 4 14.05 -0.06 -4.22
C SER A 4 13.08 0.34 -5.32
N ASN A 5 13.61 0.93 -6.39
CA ASN A 5 12.81 1.19 -7.59
C ASN A 5 12.49 -0.09 -8.37
N ASP A 6 13.32 -1.12 -8.26
CA ASP A 6 13.25 -2.34 -9.06
C ASP A 6 12.19 -3.29 -8.49
N SER A 7 12.29 -3.58 -7.19
CA SER A 7 11.37 -4.49 -6.48
C SER A 7 10.24 -3.77 -5.75
N LYS A 8 10.24 -2.42 -5.72
CA LYS A 8 9.29 -1.60 -4.94
C LYS A 8 9.27 -1.94 -3.44
N SER A 9 10.26 -2.69 -2.96
CA SER A 9 10.44 -3.01 -1.55
C SER A 9 10.98 -1.82 -0.79
N PHE A 10 10.68 -1.76 0.51
CA PHE A 10 11.16 -0.71 1.38
C PHE A 10 11.55 -1.26 2.75
N TRP A 11 12.53 -0.59 3.36
CA TRP A 11 13.01 -0.87 4.70
C TRP A 11 13.06 0.40 5.52
N LEU A 12 12.57 0.32 6.74
CA LEU A 12 12.49 1.46 7.65
C LEU A 12 13.77 1.55 8.46
N GLN A 13 14.38 2.73 8.45
CA GLN A 13 15.49 3.08 9.31
C GLN A 13 15.01 4.27 10.15
N PRO A 14 14.72 4.07 11.44
CA PRO A 14 14.48 5.19 12.37
C PRO A 14 15.68 6.13 12.37
N LEU A 15 15.47 7.42 12.67
CA LEU A 15 16.57 8.41 12.79
C LEU A 15 16.88 8.78 14.24
N GLY A 16 16.03 8.36 15.17
CA GLY A 16 16.24 8.56 16.60
C GLY A 16 15.25 7.73 17.41
N VAL A 17 15.60 7.50 18.67
CA VAL A 17 14.74 6.85 19.65
C VAL A 17 14.32 7.91 20.66
N CYS A 18 13.03 8.16 20.74
CA CYS A 18 12.45 9.00 21.79
C CYS A 18 12.05 8.11 22.96
N THR A 19 12.64 8.34 24.14
CA THR A 19 12.22 7.70 25.39
C THR A 19 11.48 8.73 26.23
N ILE A 20 10.21 8.46 26.52
CA ILE A 20 9.39 9.32 27.40
C ILE A 20 9.44 8.74 28.81
N LYS A 21 9.84 9.55 29.80
CA LYS A 21 9.76 9.23 31.23
C LYS A 21 9.00 10.36 31.93
N ASN A 22 7.79 10.05 32.42
CA ASN A 22 6.85 11.03 32.98
C ASN A 22 6.58 12.16 31.96
N THR A 23 7.02 13.39 32.27
CA THR A 23 6.89 14.58 31.42
C THR A 23 8.12 14.84 30.55
N ASN A 24 9.22 14.11 30.76
CA ASN A 24 10.49 14.35 30.06
C ASN A 24 10.64 13.41 28.86
N ALA A 25 10.90 13.99 27.69
CA ALA A 25 11.27 13.27 26.48
C ALA A 25 12.79 13.35 26.28
N VAL A 26 13.46 12.20 26.21
CA VAL A 26 14.88 12.10 25.86
C VAL A 26 14.99 11.50 24.47
N ILE A 27 15.49 12.29 23.52
CA ILE A 27 15.72 11.85 22.13
C ILE A 27 17.19 11.50 22.00
N ARG A 28 17.48 10.27 21.58
CA ARG A 28 18.84 9.82 21.25
C ARG A 28 18.95 9.55 19.75
N PRO A 29 20.09 9.86 19.12
CA PRO A 29 20.36 9.36 17.78
C PRO A 29 20.33 7.83 17.81
N THR A 30 19.80 7.22 16.77
CA THR A 30 19.90 5.76 16.61
C THR A 30 21.20 5.39 15.92
N ASN A 31 21.71 4.20 16.21
CA ASN A 31 22.66 3.57 15.31
C ASN A 31 21.94 3.21 14.01
N VAL A 32 22.60 3.46 12.88
CA VAL A 32 22.06 3.13 11.56
C VAL A 32 22.45 1.70 11.26
N GLU A 33 21.45 0.82 11.19
CA GLU A 33 21.61 -0.60 10.87
C GLU A 33 20.87 -0.87 9.57
N LEU A 34 21.58 -0.78 8.46
CA LEU A 34 21.00 -1.07 7.15
C LEU A 34 21.11 -2.57 6.90
N GLU A 35 19.98 -3.27 6.89
CA GLU A 35 19.93 -4.68 6.48
C GLU A 35 20.46 -4.87 5.05
N PHE A 36 20.15 -3.90 4.18
CA PHE A 36 20.54 -3.91 2.78
C PHE A 36 21.12 -2.56 2.35
N THR A 37 22.27 -2.60 1.66
CA THR A 37 22.87 -1.42 1.01
C THR A 37 22.54 -1.32 -0.49
N LYS A 38 21.98 -2.41 -1.06
CA LYS A 38 21.49 -2.55 -2.44
C LYS A 38 20.23 -3.39 -2.42
N ASP A 39 19.44 -3.36 -3.49
CA ASP A 39 18.29 -4.25 -3.62
C ASP A 39 18.73 -5.72 -3.48
N PRO A 40 18.12 -6.51 -2.56
CA PRO A 40 18.57 -7.87 -2.27
C PRO A 40 18.32 -8.86 -3.41
N TYR A 41 17.47 -8.52 -4.37
CA TYR A 41 17.13 -9.38 -5.50
C TYR A 41 17.91 -8.97 -6.75
N THR A 42 17.88 -7.68 -7.09
CA THR A 42 18.41 -7.18 -8.36
C THR A 42 19.85 -6.68 -8.27
N GLY A 43 20.28 -6.30 -7.06
CA GLY A 43 21.52 -5.55 -6.82
C GLY A 43 21.42 -4.07 -7.18
N GLY A 44 20.22 -3.57 -7.49
CA GLY A 44 19.95 -2.18 -7.85
C GLY A 44 20.22 -1.19 -6.72
N ALA A 45 20.38 0.09 -7.06
CA ALA A 45 20.61 1.14 -6.08
C ALA A 45 19.34 1.43 -5.26
N LEU A 46 19.49 1.52 -3.94
CA LEU A 46 18.41 1.93 -3.04
C LEU A 46 18.35 3.46 -2.95
N LYS A 47 17.13 4.00 -2.92
CA LYS A 47 16.87 5.42 -2.66
C LYS A 47 16.57 5.64 -1.19
N ILE A 48 17.08 6.75 -0.66
CA ILE A 48 16.75 7.20 0.69
C ILE A 48 15.57 8.17 0.60
N GLY A 49 14.53 7.90 1.39
CA GLY A 49 13.40 8.81 1.62
C GLY A 49 13.30 9.20 3.10
N GLY A 50 13.06 10.49 3.37
CA GLY A 50 12.90 11.05 4.72
C GLY A 50 13.74 12.31 4.96
N PRO A 51 13.73 12.86 6.20
CA PRO A 51 13.00 12.36 7.37
C PRO A 51 11.48 12.49 7.22
N PHE A 52 10.73 11.61 7.87
CA PHE A 52 9.27 11.71 7.95
C PHE A 52 8.79 11.19 9.32
N TYR A 53 7.59 11.61 9.71
CA TYR A 53 6.93 11.12 10.92
C TYR A 53 6.61 9.63 10.78
N ASN A 54 7.06 8.83 11.75
CA ASN A 54 6.93 7.37 11.75
C ASN A 54 6.11 6.85 12.94
N GLY A 55 5.39 7.73 13.65
CA GLY A 55 4.48 7.35 14.73
C GLY A 55 3.06 7.03 14.24
N PRO A 56 2.13 6.78 15.18
CA PRO A 56 0.73 6.49 14.85
C PRO A 56 0.08 7.62 14.05
N LEU A 57 -0.61 7.27 12.96
CA LEU A 57 -1.31 8.23 12.08
C LEU A 57 -2.74 8.51 12.53
N HIS A 58 -3.37 7.56 13.23
CA HIS A 58 -4.77 7.61 13.62
C HIS A 58 -4.90 7.51 15.14
N SER A 59 -5.75 8.34 15.76
CA SER A 59 -6.27 8.07 17.11
C SER A 59 -7.59 7.36 16.98
N LYS A 60 -7.63 6.09 17.38
CA LYS A 60 -8.84 5.25 17.25
C LYS A 60 -9.95 5.73 18.19
N GLU A 61 -9.59 6.24 19.36
CA GLU A 61 -10.50 6.81 20.34
C GLU A 61 -11.22 8.04 19.78
N PHE A 62 -10.46 8.93 19.12
CA PHE A 62 -11.05 10.09 18.46
C PHE A 62 -11.97 9.67 17.31
N ILE A 63 -11.56 8.69 16.49
CA ILE A 63 -12.39 8.18 15.40
C ILE A 63 -13.71 7.60 15.95
N ASP A 64 -13.66 6.83 17.03
CA ASP A 64 -14.84 6.23 17.65
C ASP A 64 -15.82 7.29 18.16
N GLN A 65 -15.31 8.33 18.84
CA GLN A 65 -16.13 9.47 19.26
C GLN A 65 -16.79 10.20 18.09
N VAL A 66 -16.06 10.39 16.98
CA VAL A 66 -16.62 11.04 15.78
C VAL A 66 -17.70 10.17 15.15
N LEU A 67 -17.49 8.85 15.04
CA LEU A 67 -18.48 7.91 14.51
C LEU A 67 -19.77 7.91 15.34
N GLU A 68 -19.69 8.00 16.66
CA GLU A 68 -20.86 8.10 17.55
C GLU A 68 -21.64 9.42 17.40
N LEU A 69 -20.93 10.52 17.12
CA LEU A 69 -21.55 11.84 16.95
C LEU A 69 -22.13 12.04 15.54
N LEU A 70 -21.61 11.33 14.54
CA LEU A 70 -21.94 11.52 13.13
C LEU A 70 -23.46 11.49 12.82
N PRO A 71 -24.27 10.57 13.40
CA PRO A 71 -25.73 10.55 13.17
C PRO A 71 -26.47 11.80 13.65
N LYS A 72 -25.88 12.58 14.57
CA LYS A 72 -26.45 13.81 15.13
C LYS A 72 -26.11 15.05 14.29
N MET A 73 -25.20 14.93 13.33
CA MET A 73 -24.70 16.05 12.51
C MET A 73 -25.55 16.26 11.25
N HIS A 74 -26.81 16.66 11.41
CA HIS A 74 -27.78 16.79 10.31
C HIS A 74 -27.40 17.79 9.21
N ASN A 75 -26.44 18.68 9.47
CA ASN A 75 -25.93 19.64 8.49
C ASN A 75 -24.94 19.04 7.47
N LEU A 76 -24.50 17.79 7.66
CA LEU A 76 -23.54 17.13 6.77
C LEU A 76 -24.26 16.29 5.72
N GLN A 77 -24.06 16.60 4.44
CA GLN A 77 -24.63 15.83 3.32
C GLN A 77 -23.80 14.60 2.95
N THR A 78 -22.57 14.51 3.47
CA THR A 78 -21.58 13.47 3.13
C THR A 78 -21.37 12.46 4.24
N ILE A 79 -22.33 12.33 5.18
CA ILE A 79 -22.26 11.40 6.32
C ILE A 79 -21.81 9.99 5.90
N PRO A 80 -22.40 9.33 4.88
CA PRO A 80 -21.97 7.98 4.49
C PRO A 80 -20.50 7.92 4.04
N ARG A 81 -20.02 8.99 3.40
CA ARG A 81 -18.62 9.09 2.96
C ARG A 81 -17.66 9.27 4.12
N ILE A 82 -18.02 10.13 5.08
CA ILE A 82 -17.22 10.34 6.28
C ILE A 82 -17.15 9.03 7.06
N GLU A 83 -18.29 8.38 7.28
CA GLU A 83 -18.39 7.09 7.94
C GLU A 83 -17.52 6.02 7.26
N GLY A 84 -17.59 5.91 5.92
CA GLY A 84 -16.79 4.94 5.17
C GLY A 84 -15.27 5.17 5.29
N VAL A 85 -14.83 6.43 5.26
CA VAL A 85 -13.41 6.79 5.42
C VAL A 85 -12.95 6.54 6.86
N LEU A 86 -13.72 6.97 7.86
CA LEU A 86 -13.39 6.78 9.27
C LEU A 86 -13.31 5.29 9.63
N ASN A 87 -14.24 4.46 9.15
CA ASN A 87 -14.16 3.01 9.34
C ASN A 87 -12.92 2.40 8.66
N CYS A 88 -12.50 2.91 7.51
CA CYS A 88 -11.25 2.48 6.88
C CYS A 88 -10.05 2.83 7.77
N CYS A 89 -9.95 4.09 8.24
CA CYS A 89 -8.87 4.53 9.14
C CYS A 89 -8.86 3.76 10.47
N ARG A 90 -10.04 3.45 11.02
CA ARG A 90 -10.21 2.71 12.27
C ARG A 90 -9.67 1.27 12.19
N ASN A 91 -9.98 0.59 11.08
CA ASN A 91 -9.59 -0.80 10.83
C ASN A 91 -8.17 -0.92 10.25
N GLU A 92 -7.59 0.19 9.81
CA GLU A 92 -6.24 0.22 9.27
C GLU A 92 -5.19 -0.01 10.37
N ILE A 93 -4.21 -0.87 10.07
CA ILE A 93 -3.12 -1.14 11.01
C ILE A 93 -2.12 0.03 11.04
N GLU A 94 -1.38 0.13 12.14
CA GLU A 94 -0.35 1.15 12.35
C GLU A 94 0.98 0.78 11.66
N ALA A 95 0.92 0.35 10.40
CA ALA A 95 2.09 0.17 9.56
C ALA A 95 2.37 1.42 8.73
N LEU A 96 3.66 1.68 8.47
CA LEU A 96 4.10 2.74 7.58
C LEU A 96 4.04 2.27 6.14
N PHE A 97 3.62 3.18 5.25
CA PHE A 97 3.46 2.93 3.83
C PHE A 97 2.49 1.78 3.52
N TYR A 98 2.42 1.38 2.25
CA TYR A 98 1.52 0.35 1.75
C TYR A 98 2.12 -0.29 0.50
N TYR A 99 1.67 -1.50 0.18
CA TYR A 99 2.03 -2.21 -1.04
C TYR A 99 0.90 -2.13 -2.06
N ASP A 100 1.28 -1.86 -3.30
CA ASP A 100 0.45 -2.06 -4.47
C ASP A 100 0.81 -3.42 -5.08
N ILE A 101 0.03 -4.44 -4.73
CA ILE A 101 0.28 -5.81 -5.19
C ILE A 101 0.17 -5.92 -6.71
N GLY A 102 -0.73 -5.16 -7.34
CA GLY A 102 -0.87 -5.13 -8.79
C GLY A 102 0.39 -4.59 -9.47
N ALA A 103 1.01 -3.56 -8.88
CA ALA A 103 2.30 -3.06 -9.34
C ALA A 103 3.43 -4.10 -9.17
N LEU A 104 3.47 -4.82 -8.05
CA LEU A 104 4.46 -5.89 -7.82
C LEU A 104 4.31 -7.02 -8.83
N THR A 105 3.09 -7.51 -9.05
CA THR A 105 2.81 -8.60 -9.98
C THR A 105 3.06 -8.18 -11.43
N SER A 106 2.88 -6.90 -11.74
CA SER A 106 3.21 -6.34 -13.07
C SER A 106 4.71 -6.43 -13.38
N ILE A 107 5.58 -6.27 -12.38
CA ILE A 107 7.05 -6.38 -12.55
C ILE A 107 7.41 -7.79 -13.02
N ILE A 108 6.82 -8.82 -12.38
CA ILE A 108 7.07 -10.22 -12.73
C ILE A 108 6.13 -10.78 -13.80
N LYS A 109 5.25 -9.95 -14.38
CA LYS A 109 4.25 -10.34 -15.40
C LYS A 109 3.31 -11.46 -14.90
N ALA A 110 2.96 -11.42 -13.62
CA ALA A 110 1.96 -12.27 -12.98
C ALA A 110 0.56 -11.66 -13.09
N SER A 111 -0.50 -12.48 -12.98
CA SER A 111 -1.80 -11.92 -12.58
C SER A 111 -1.75 -11.48 -11.11
N CYS A 112 -2.66 -10.60 -10.69
CA CYS A 112 -2.73 -10.21 -9.29
C CYS A 112 -3.38 -11.34 -8.47
N PRO A 113 -2.74 -11.83 -7.38
CA PRO A 113 -3.34 -12.81 -6.50
C PRO A 113 -4.65 -12.30 -5.86
N PRO A 114 -5.60 -13.20 -5.54
CA PRO A 114 -6.76 -12.85 -4.74
C PRO A 114 -6.36 -12.23 -3.40
N ARG A 115 -7.03 -11.16 -3.00
CA ARG A 115 -6.74 -10.47 -1.73
C ARG A 115 -6.81 -11.41 -0.52
N ALA A 116 -7.78 -12.32 -0.53
CA ALA A 116 -7.97 -13.28 0.56
C ALA A 116 -6.74 -14.18 0.73
N LEU A 117 -6.16 -14.69 -0.36
CA LEU A 117 -4.91 -15.45 -0.33
C LEU A 117 -3.78 -14.63 0.31
N ILE A 118 -3.62 -13.36 -0.10
CA ILE A 118 -2.57 -12.51 0.45
C ILE A 118 -2.75 -12.32 1.95
N TYR A 119 -3.97 -12.04 2.40
CA TYR A 119 -4.27 -11.89 3.83
C TYR A 119 -4.00 -13.18 4.60
N THR A 120 -4.43 -14.32 4.07
CA THR A 120 -4.18 -15.64 4.66
C THR A 120 -2.70 -15.91 4.85
N GLN A 121 -1.88 -15.68 3.83
CA GLN A 121 -0.45 -15.98 3.92
C GLN A 121 0.29 -15.01 4.85
N ILE A 122 -0.15 -13.75 4.93
CA ILE A 122 0.42 -12.78 5.89
C ILE A 122 0.05 -13.17 7.34
N GLU A 123 -1.23 -13.43 7.61
CA GLU A 123 -1.71 -13.77 8.96
C GLU A 123 -1.19 -15.12 9.46
N ARG A 124 -1.01 -16.11 8.58
CA ARG A 124 -0.37 -17.40 8.92
C ARG A 124 1.07 -17.25 9.41
N GLN A 125 1.76 -16.19 8.98
CA GLN A 125 3.11 -15.87 9.41
C GLN A 125 3.12 -14.94 10.65
N ASN A 126 1.97 -14.78 11.31
CA ASN A 126 1.75 -13.93 12.49
C ASN A 126 2.01 -12.43 12.25
N PHE A 127 1.82 -11.99 11.01
CA PHE A 127 1.81 -10.58 10.65
C PHE A 127 0.39 -10.06 10.48
N HIS A 128 0.23 -8.75 10.56
CA HIS A 128 -1.05 -8.07 10.42
C HIS A 128 -1.17 -7.44 9.04
N VAL A 129 -2.39 -7.33 8.55
CA VAL A 129 -2.68 -6.71 7.25
C VAL A 129 -4.03 -6.02 7.27
N SER A 130 -4.11 -4.88 6.59
CA SER A 130 -5.35 -4.16 6.35
C SER A 130 -5.33 -3.47 4.99
N LEU A 131 -6.47 -2.93 4.57
CA LEU A 131 -6.49 -1.93 3.51
C LEU A 131 -5.95 -0.60 4.05
N THR A 132 -5.53 0.28 3.14
CA THR A 132 -5.14 1.66 3.47
C THR A 132 -6.22 2.64 3.05
N HIS A 133 -6.56 3.61 3.89
CA HIS A 133 -7.42 4.74 3.51
C HIS A 133 -6.79 5.64 2.43
N CYS A 134 -5.47 5.58 2.24
CA CYS A 134 -4.76 6.44 1.30
C CYS A 134 -5.05 6.11 -0.17
N ASP A 135 -5.32 4.84 -0.48
CA ASP A 135 -5.53 4.41 -1.87
C ASP A 135 -6.30 3.08 -1.94
N ALA A 136 -7.21 3.01 -2.91
CA ALA A 136 -8.14 1.91 -3.04
C ALA A 136 -7.43 0.61 -3.43
N GLY A 137 -7.66 -0.44 -2.64
CA GLY A 137 -7.19 -1.80 -2.97
C GLY A 137 -5.73 -2.08 -2.65
N LYS A 138 -4.98 -1.09 -2.14
CA LYS A 138 -3.62 -1.28 -1.63
C LYS A 138 -3.66 -1.78 -0.19
N ILE A 139 -2.61 -2.48 0.21
CA ILE A 139 -2.55 -3.16 1.51
C ILE A 139 -1.47 -2.53 2.39
N LYS A 140 -1.77 -2.39 3.67
CA LYS A 140 -0.77 -2.15 4.72
C LYS A 140 -0.47 -3.45 5.43
N THR A 141 0.78 -3.64 5.79
CA THR A 141 1.22 -4.79 6.58
C THR A 141 2.48 -4.43 7.36
N ASP A 142 2.64 -5.01 8.54
CA ASP A 142 3.88 -5.01 9.30
C ASP A 142 4.85 -6.12 8.85
N ALA A 143 4.45 -6.94 7.88
CA ALA A 143 5.30 -7.94 7.26
C ALA A 143 6.46 -7.31 6.47
N PRO A 144 7.65 -7.95 6.48
CA PRO A 144 8.77 -7.51 5.67
C PRO A 144 8.47 -7.75 4.18
N SER A 145 9.14 -6.95 3.32
CA SER A 145 8.99 -7.03 1.86
C SER A 145 9.24 -8.44 1.30
N GLU A 146 10.08 -9.23 1.96
CA GLU A 146 10.39 -10.60 1.58
C GLU A 146 9.18 -11.52 1.62
N LEU A 147 8.31 -11.41 2.63
CA LEU A 147 7.10 -12.21 2.68
C LEU A 147 6.16 -11.86 1.51
N ILE A 148 6.05 -10.57 1.19
CA ILE A 148 5.21 -10.10 0.07
C ILE A 148 5.73 -10.64 -1.26
N TRP A 149 7.05 -10.64 -1.45
CA TRP A 149 7.66 -11.25 -2.62
C TRP A 149 7.56 -12.78 -2.63
N ASP A 150 7.63 -13.46 -1.49
CA ASP A 150 7.40 -14.91 -1.40
C ASP A 150 5.98 -15.28 -1.85
N ILE A 151 4.98 -14.50 -1.45
CA ILE A 151 3.59 -14.65 -1.91
C ILE A 151 3.48 -14.44 -3.42
N CYS A 152 4.05 -13.35 -3.95
CA CYS A 152 4.01 -13.06 -5.39
C CYS A 152 4.73 -14.14 -6.22
N ARG A 153 5.87 -14.66 -5.73
CA ARG A 153 6.62 -15.74 -6.38
C ARG A 153 5.85 -17.05 -6.37
N LYS A 154 5.30 -17.44 -5.22
CA LYS A 154 4.50 -18.66 -5.10
C LYS A 154 3.29 -18.58 -6.03
N TRP A 155 2.62 -17.44 -6.09
CA TRP A 155 1.53 -17.19 -7.01
C TRP A 155 1.96 -17.33 -8.48
N TYR A 156 3.05 -16.68 -8.88
CA TYR A 156 3.58 -16.74 -10.25
C TYR A 156 3.81 -18.17 -10.73
N PHE A 157 4.49 -19.00 -9.94
CA PHE A 157 4.72 -20.40 -10.28
C PHE A 157 3.45 -21.25 -10.16
N GLY A 158 2.53 -20.89 -9.27
CA GLY A 158 1.18 -21.46 -9.17
C GLY A 158 0.34 -21.28 -10.44
N GLU A 159 0.55 -20.18 -11.17
CA GLU A 159 -0.04 -19.97 -12.50
C GLU A 159 0.56 -20.87 -13.60
N GLY A 160 1.55 -21.73 -13.28
CA GLY A 160 2.24 -22.59 -14.24
C GLY A 160 3.27 -21.86 -15.10
N LYS A 161 3.67 -20.64 -14.72
CA LYS A 161 4.65 -19.85 -15.46
C LYS A 161 6.07 -20.35 -15.21
N LYS A 162 6.94 -20.21 -16.22
CA LYS A 162 8.37 -20.52 -16.16
C LYS A 162 9.17 -19.23 -16.01
N LEU A 163 10.40 -19.33 -15.52
CA LEU A 163 11.29 -18.19 -15.38
C LEU A 163 11.43 -17.41 -16.71
N PRO A 164 11.31 -16.08 -16.69
CA PRO A 164 11.44 -15.26 -17.88
C PRO A 164 12.90 -15.25 -18.37
N GLU A 165 13.10 -15.36 -19.68
CA GLU A 165 14.44 -15.35 -20.30
C GLU A 165 14.94 -13.92 -20.58
N ALA A 166 14.06 -13.05 -21.11
CA ALA A 166 14.42 -11.70 -21.53
C ALA A 166 14.44 -10.66 -20.39
N ASP A 167 13.66 -10.88 -19.34
CA ASP A 167 13.44 -9.88 -18.29
C ASP A 167 14.35 -10.15 -17.09
N SER A 168 15.52 -9.52 -17.08
CA SER A 168 16.53 -9.76 -16.05
C SER A 168 16.08 -9.39 -14.63
N VAL A 169 15.24 -8.36 -14.48
CA VAL A 169 14.74 -7.90 -13.17
C VAL A 169 13.74 -8.91 -12.63
N ALA A 170 12.70 -9.23 -13.42
CA ALA A 170 11.69 -10.20 -13.05
C ALA A 170 12.33 -11.56 -12.74
N ARG A 171 13.28 -11.99 -13.58
CA ARG A 171 14.00 -13.25 -13.40
C ARG A 171 14.73 -13.30 -12.05
N LYS A 172 15.54 -12.30 -11.73
CA LYS A 172 16.29 -12.24 -10.46
C LYS A 172 15.38 -12.26 -9.24
N ILE A 173 14.27 -11.54 -9.29
CA ILE A 173 13.27 -11.55 -8.22
C ILE A 173 12.71 -12.97 -8.05
N LEU A 174 12.28 -13.62 -9.14
CA LEU A 174 11.70 -14.96 -9.11
C LEU A 174 12.69 -16.06 -8.70
N GLU A 175 13.98 -15.91 -9.04
CA GLU A 175 15.08 -16.85 -8.70
C GLU A 175 15.56 -16.76 -7.26
N ALA A 176 15.20 -15.70 -6.53
CA ALA A 176 15.61 -15.55 -5.14
C ALA A 176 15.20 -16.80 -4.32
N LYS A 177 15.86 -17.06 -3.19
CA LYS A 177 15.42 -18.12 -2.27
C LYS A 177 14.22 -17.63 -1.45
N PRO A 178 13.14 -18.39 -1.29
CA PRO A 178 12.05 -18.01 -0.39
C PRO A 178 12.54 -18.04 1.06
N LYS A 179 12.13 -17.05 1.87
CA LYS A 179 12.43 -16.97 3.30
C LYS A 179 11.29 -17.54 4.15
N TYR A 180 10.05 -17.42 3.66
CA TYR A 180 8.82 -17.83 4.32
C TYR A 180 8.19 -19.03 3.61
N ASP A 181 7.51 -19.86 4.40
CA ASP A 181 6.70 -20.95 3.85
C ASP A 181 5.34 -20.40 3.40
N VAL A 182 5.15 -20.35 2.09
CA VAL A 182 3.94 -19.79 1.47
C VAL A 182 3.30 -20.83 0.57
N ASN A 183 1.98 -20.99 0.71
CA ASN A 183 1.16 -21.84 -0.14
C ASN A 183 0.07 -21.03 -0.86
N LEU A 184 -0.77 -21.71 -1.65
CA LEU A 184 -1.81 -21.09 -2.49
C LEU A 184 -3.22 -21.22 -1.88
N GLU A 185 -3.30 -21.57 -0.61
CA GLU A 185 -4.57 -21.73 0.08
C GLU A 185 -5.10 -20.36 0.54
N THR A 186 -6.42 -20.29 0.61
CA THR A 186 -7.15 -19.15 1.17
C THR A 186 -7.95 -19.65 2.37
N ASP A 187 -7.94 -18.87 3.44
CA ASP A 187 -8.75 -19.12 4.63
C ASP A 187 -10.17 -18.58 4.40
N GLU A 188 -11.17 -19.45 4.59
CA GLU A 188 -12.58 -19.11 4.40
C GLU A 188 -13.05 -18.00 5.36
N GLU A 189 -12.55 -17.98 6.60
CA GLU A 189 -12.92 -16.96 7.59
C GLU A 189 -12.43 -15.58 7.15
N ILE A 190 -11.21 -15.51 6.60
CA ILE A 190 -10.63 -14.29 6.04
C ILE A 190 -11.44 -13.83 4.83
N GLU A 191 -11.86 -14.74 3.96
CA GLU A 191 -12.67 -14.37 2.80
C GLU A 191 -14.03 -13.77 3.21
N VAL A 192 -14.69 -14.36 4.21
CA VAL A 192 -15.93 -13.84 4.80
C VAL A 192 -15.69 -12.46 5.43
N ARG A 193 -14.59 -12.29 6.16
CA ARG A 193 -14.21 -11.01 6.78
C ARG A 193 -14.01 -9.92 5.73
N LEU A 194 -13.24 -10.18 4.68
CA LEU A 194 -13.00 -9.23 3.58
C LEU A 194 -14.29 -8.84 2.84
N LYS A 195 -15.22 -9.78 2.67
CA LYS A 195 -16.55 -9.51 2.08
C LYS A 195 -17.36 -8.55 2.95
N LYS A 196 -17.29 -8.67 4.29
CA LYS A 196 -17.93 -7.75 5.23
C LYS A 196 -17.26 -6.37 5.20
N GLU A 197 -15.93 -6.33 5.28
CA GLU A 197 -15.15 -5.09 5.24
C GLU A 197 -15.40 -4.27 3.98
N LYS A 198 -15.50 -4.91 2.81
CA LYS A 198 -15.82 -4.23 1.54
C LYS A 198 -17.16 -3.48 1.58
N LYS A 199 -18.12 -3.92 2.41
CA LYS A 199 -19.41 -3.23 2.57
C LYS A 199 -19.29 -1.99 3.44
N ILE A 200 -18.35 -1.98 4.39
CA ILE A 200 -18.14 -0.94 5.40
C ILE A 200 -17.14 0.11 4.90
N CYS A 201 -15.96 -0.33 4.47
CA CYS A 201 -14.88 0.52 3.97
C CYS A 201 -15.06 0.72 2.46
N ARG A 202 -15.60 1.88 2.08
CA ARG A 202 -15.87 2.21 0.67
C ARG A 202 -15.02 3.39 0.22
N PHE A 203 -14.34 3.19 -0.91
CA PHE A 203 -13.72 4.28 -1.64
C PHE A 203 -14.77 4.95 -2.51
N TYR A 204 -14.96 6.25 -2.29
CA TYR A 204 -15.85 7.05 -3.11
C TYR A 204 -15.09 7.51 -4.35
N GLN A 205 -15.65 7.24 -5.53
CA GLN A 205 -15.11 7.77 -6.76
C GLN A 205 -15.13 9.31 -6.72
N ASN A 206 -14.13 9.92 -7.35
CA ASN A 206 -14.14 11.36 -7.53
C ASN A 206 -15.36 11.77 -8.37
N PRO A 207 -16.06 12.85 -8.01
CA PRO A 207 -17.29 13.25 -8.69
C PRO A 207 -17.02 13.74 -10.12
N THR A 208 -17.29 12.87 -11.11
CA THR A 208 -17.28 13.08 -12.58
C THR A 208 -15.92 13.23 -13.27
N SER A 209 -15.91 12.89 -14.57
CA SER A 209 -14.75 12.88 -15.49
C SER A 209 -14.05 14.24 -15.67
N ASN A 210 -14.64 15.35 -15.23
CA ASN A 210 -14.12 16.71 -15.38
C ASN A 210 -13.74 17.36 -14.03
N PHE A 211 -13.54 16.56 -12.98
CA PHE A 211 -13.14 17.06 -11.66
C PHE A 211 -11.64 17.34 -11.63
N GLY A 212 -11.27 18.61 -11.60
CA GLY A 212 -9.88 19.09 -11.58
C GLY A 212 -9.74 20.44 -12.26
N PRO A 213 -8.62 21.17 -12.08
CA PRO A 213 -8.37 22.39 -12.83
C PRO A 213 -8.44 22.08 -14.33
N LYS A 214 -9.41 22.70 -15.02
CA LYS A 214 -9.59 22.53 -16.46
C LYS A 214 -8.30 22.95 -17.17
N ALA A 215 -7.97 22.28 -18.27
CA ALA A 215 -6.89 22.72 -19.14
C ALA A 215 -7.08 24.22 -19.47
N ALA A 216 -6.02 25.01 -19.37
CA ALA A 216 -6.06 26.44 -19.66
C ALA A 216 -6.69 26.69 -21.04
N ALA A 217 -7.53 27.72 -21.14
CA ALA A 217 -8.23 28.04 -22.39
C ALA A 217 -7.23 28.25 -23.53
N LYS A 218 -7.26 27.38 -24.54
CA LYS A 218 -6.49 27.58 -25.77
C LYS A 218 -7.13 28.73 -26.56
N LYS A 219 -6.35 29.77 -26.90
CA LYS A 219 -6.75 30.78 -27.88
C LYS A 219 -7.03 30.07 -29.21
N LYS A 220 -8.26 30.13 -29.71
CA LYS A 220 -8.56 29.74 -31.09
C LYS A 220 -7.80 30.69 -32.02
N HIS A 221 -6.85 30.17 -32.79
CA HIS A 221 -6.34 30.87 -33.95
C HIS A 221 -7.42 30.81 -35.03
N ASN A 222 -8.08 31.93 -35.31
CA ASN A 222 -8.88 32.05 -36.53
C ASN A 222 -7.91 32.13 -37.70
N THR A 223 -7.72 31.02 -38.41
CA THR A 223 -7.13 31.05 -39.75
C THR A 223 -8.25 31.43 -40.72
N PRO A 224 -8.14 32.54 -41.48
CA PRO A 224 -9.17 32.89 -42.44
C PRO A 224 -9.27 31.82 -43.53
N ALA A 225 -10.50 31.50 -43.91
CA ALA A 225 -10.81 30.57 -44.98
C ALA A 225 -10.18 31.05 -46.29
N SER A 226 -9.37 30.20 -46.93
CA SER A 226 -8.92 30.43 -48.30
C SER A 226 -10.08 30.16 -49.25
N ASP A 227 -10.56 31.19 -49.93
CA ASP A 227 -11.42 31.05 -51.10
C ASP A 227 -10.79 30.11 -52.12
N LYS A 228 -11.55 29.12 -52.58
CA LYS A 228 -11.26 28.39 -53.81
C LYS A 228 -12.51 28.43 -54.68
N ASN A 229 -12.27 28.95 -55.90
CA ASN A 229 -13.15 29.03 -57.07
C ASN A 229 -14.00 27.79 -57.30
#